data_AF-A0A7C8YJW5-F1
#
_entry.id   AF-A0A7C8YJW5-F1
#
_cell.length_a   1.000
_cell.length_b   1.000
_cell.length_c   1.000
_cell.angle_alpha   90.00
_cell.angle_beta   90.00
_cell.angle_gamma   90.00
#
_symmetry.space_group_name_H-M   'P 1'
#
loop_
_entity.id
_entity.type
_entity.pdbx_description
1 polymer ?
#
loop_
_entity_poly.entity_id
_entity_poly.type
_entity_poly.pdbx_seq_one_letter_code
_entity_poly.pdbx_strand_id
1 'polypeptide(L)'
;SYCNTRRNPICNCFQGFEPRHPDQWQNGNWSAGCVRKTNLQCERNSSLIGEDGFLGVEHLKLPDFADLLGFDEQGCKNQCMKNCSCRAHAYVDTIGCMAWG
;
A
#
# COMPACT_ATOMS: atom_id res chain seq x y z
N SER A 1 -1.78 6.45 -2.95
CA SER A 1 -0.85 7.44 -3.54
C SER A 1 0.01 8.02 -2.44
N TYR A 2 1.07 8.73 -2.78
CA TYR A 2 1.82 9.57 -1.84
C TYR A 2 1.96 10.97 -2.43
N CYS A 3 2.06 11.99 -1.58
CA CYS A 3 2.15 13.38 -2.02
C CYS A 3 3.38 14.06 -1.43
N ASN A 4 4.08 14.83 -2.27
CA ASN A 4 5.21 15.65 -1.90
C ASN A 4 5.03 17.03 -2.54
N THR A 5 4.80 18.05 -1.69
CA THR A 5 4.54 19.43 -2.12
C THR A 5 5.70 20.09 -2.86
N ARG A 6 6.90 19.49 -2.81
CA ARG A 6 8.10 19.96 -3.52
C ARG A 6 8.29 19.32 -4.90
N ARG A 7 7.42 18.37 -5.29
CA ARG A 7 7.50 17.68 -6.59
C ARG A 7 6.34 18.08 -7.50
N ASN A 8 6.57 17.97 -8.80
CA ASN A 8 5.53 18.10 -9.82
C ASN A 8 5.49 16.82 -10.67
N PRO A 9 4.40 16.05 -10.69
CA PRO A 9 3.15 16.27 -9.96
C PRO A 9 3.31 16.10 -8.44
N ILE A 10 2.48 16.80 -7.65
CA ILE A 10 2.52 16.78 -6.18
C ILE A 10 2.24 15.36 -5.68
N CYS A 11 1.19 14.73 -6.19
CA CYS A 11 0.81 13.37 -5.82
C CYS A 11 1.22 12.37 -6.90
N ASN A 12 1.69 11.20 -6.45
CA ASN A 12 2.18 10.11 -7.29
C ASN A 12 1.61 8.77 -6.81
N CYS A 13 1.46 7.83 -7.74
CA CYS A 13 1.15 6.44 -7.42
C CYS A 13 2.41 5.70 -6.96
N PHE A 14 2.25 4.74 -6.06
CA PHE A 14 3.34 3.82 -5.72
C PHE A 14 3.69 2.95 -6.92
N GLN A 15 4.91 2.43 -6.95
CA GLN A 15 5.29 1.44 -7.96
C GLN A 15 4.33 0.24 -7.91
N GLY A 16 3.89 -0.23 -9.08
CA GLY A 16 2.85 -1.25 -9.20
C GLY A 16 1.42 -0.72 -9.19
N PHE A 17 1.22 0.60 -9.07
CA PHE A 17 -0.08 1.27 -9.13
C PHE A 17 -0.14 2.29 -10.26
N GLU A 18 -1.36 2.62 -10.69
CA GLU A 18 -1.66 3.66 -11.68
C GLU A 18 -2.87 4.51 -11.27
N PRO A 19 -3.00 5.74 -11.79
CA PRO A 19 -4.14 6.60 -11.47
C PRO A 19 -5.45 5.93 -11.85
N ARG A 20 -6.43 5.97 -10.93
CA ARG A 20 -7.77 5.42 -11.23
C ARG A 20 -8.44 6.15 -12.40
N HIS A 21 -8.20 7.46 -12.50
CA HIS A 21 -8.69 8.32 -13.58
C HIS A 21 -7.52 9.17 -14.11
N PRO A 22 -6.83 8.73 -15.17
CA PRO A 22 -5.67 9.43 -15.73
C PRO A 22 -5.96 10.89 -16.13
N ASP A 23 -7.12 11.16 -16.72
CA ASP A 23 -7.51 12.51 -17.15
C ASP A 23 -7.66 13.47 -15.96
N GLN A 24 -8.27 13.00 -14.86
CA GLN A 24 -8.38 13.79 -13.63
C GLN A 24 -7.00 14.02 -13.02
N TRP A 25 -6.15 13.00 -13.03
CA TRP A 25 -4.80 13.06 -12.49
C TRP A 25 -3.92 14.10 -13.20
N GLN A 26 -3.99 14.14 -14.54
CA GLN A 26 -3.28 15.11 -15.37
C GLN A 26 -3.76 16.55 -15.14
N ASN A 27 -5.04 16.72 -14.80
CA ASN A 27 -5.63 18.02 -14.46
C ASN A 27 -5.45 18.41 -12.98
N GLY A 28 -4.61 17.69 -12.22
CA GLY A 28 -4.32 18.00 -10.82
C GLY A 28 -5.38 17.51 -9.81
N ASN A 29 -6.36 16.73 -10.24
CA ASN A 29 -7.31 16.08 -9.35
C ASN A 29 -6.88 14.65 -9.03
N TRP A 30 -6.30 14.46 -7.85
CA TRP A 30 -5.77 13.17 -7.37
C TRP A 30 -6.70 12.45 -6.38
N SER A 31 -7.91 12.98 -6.15
CA SER A 31 -8.84 12.50 -5.12
C SER A 31 -9.26 11.04 -5.28
N ALA A 32 -9.37 10.57 -6.52
CA ALA A 32 -9.71 9.17 -6.85
C ALA A 32 -8.58 8.18 -6.53
N GLY A 33 -7.38 8.67 -6.21
CA GLY A 33 -6.22 7.86 -5.85
C GLY A 33 -5.71 6.98 -6.99
N CYS A 34 -5.17 5.82 -6.61
CA CYS A 34 -4.52 4.88 -7.51
C CYS A 34 -5.10 3.48 -7.34
N VAL A 35 -5.04 2.69 -8.40
CA VAL A 35 -5.41 1.26 -8.43
C VAL A 35 -4.17 0.42 -8.74
N ARG A 36 -4.18 -0.85 -8.32
CA ARG A 36 -3.09 -1.79 -8.64
C ARG A 36 -3.11 -2.09 -10.14
N LYS A 37 -1.92 -2.19 -10.75
CA LYS A 37 -1.76 -2.64 -12.15
C LYS A 37 -1.98 -4.14 -12.32
N THR A 38 -1.82 -4.90 -11.24
CA THR A 38 -1.92 -6.36 -11.25
C THR A 38 -2.64 -6.83 -10.00
N ASN A 39 -3.62 -7.71 -10.19
CA ASN A 39 -4.40 -8.29 -9.10
C ASN A 39 -3.52 -9.16 -8.20
N LEU A 40 -3.82 -9.13 -6.90
CA LEU A 40 -3.17 -9.99 -5.91
C LEU A 40 -3.50 -11.46 -6.17
N GLN A 41 -2.68 -12.38 -5.67
CA GLN A 41 -2.96 -13.81 -5.72
C GLN A 41 -4.27 -14.16 -5.02
N CYS A 42 -4.55 -13.55 -3.87
CA CYS A 42 -5.83 -13.71 -3.17
C CYS A 42 -7.06 -13.31 -4.02
N GLU A 43 -6.86 -12.49 -5.05
CA GLU A 43 -7.91 -12.01 -5.95
C GLU A 43 -7.96 -12.83 -7.27
N ARG A 44 -7.02 -13.76 -7.46
CA ARG A 44 -6.88 -14.58 -8.67
C ARG A 44 -7.31 -16.02 -8.39
N ASN A 45 -8.08 -16.61 -9.31
CA ASN A 45 -8.49 -18.02 -9.27
C ASN A 45 -7.38 -19.00 -9.72
N SER A 46 -6.14 -18.54 -9.93
CA SER A 46 -5.06 -19.35 -10.49
C SER A 46 -3.75 -19.09 -9.76
N SER A 47 -3.23 -20.15 -9.13
CA SER A 47 -1.96 -20.18 -8.39
C SER A 47 -0.72 -20.17 -9.30
N LEU A 48 -0.87 -20.07 -10.62
CA LEU A 48 0.21 -20.26 -11.61
C LEU A 48 1.07 -19.01 -11.87
N ILE A 49 0.72 -17.86 -11.28
CA ILE A 49 1.41 -16.59 -11.53
C ILE A 49 1.88 -16.04 -10.18
N GLY A 50 3.21 -15.90 -10.05
CA GLY A 50 4.02 -15.18 -9.03
C GLY A 50 3.42 -14.89 -7.65
N GLU A 51 4.18 -15.17 -6.59
CA GLU A 51 3.82 -14.86 -5.21
C GLU A 51 3.62 -13.36 -4.97
N ASP A 52 2.61 -13.02 -4.17
CA ASP A 52 2.43 -11.64 -3.71
C ASP A 52 3.59 -11.22 -2.81
N GLY A 53 3.86 -9.92 -2.78
CA GLY A 53 4.92 -9.37 -1.96
C GLY A 53 4.68 -7.90 -1.62
N PHE A 54 5.55 -7.39 -0.74
CA PHE A 54 5.54 -6.00 -0.30
C PHE A 54 6.76 -5.27 -0.83
N LEU A 55 6.54 -4.05 -1.30
CA LEU A 55 7.60 -3.10 -1.62
C LEU A 55 7.86 -2.23 -0.39
N GLY A 56 9.11 -2.19 0.08
CA GLY A 56 9.52 -1.27 1.14
C GLY A 56 9.47 0.17 0.66
N VAL A 57 8.88 1.05 1.45
CA VAL A 57 8.84 2.50 1.21
C VAL A 57 9.26 3.24 2.46
N GLU A 58 10.05 4.31 2.29
CA GLU A 58 10.67 5.05 3.38
C GLU A 58 10.32 6.54 3.30
N HIS A 59 10.55 7.27 4.40
CA HIS A 59 10.36 8.73 4.50
C HIS A 59 8.93 9.20 4.16
N LEU A 60 7.93 8.40 4.53
CA LEU A 60 6.52 8.72 4.35
C LEU A 60 5.84 8.83 5.70
N LYS A 61 4.85 9.73 5.79
CA LYS A 61 3.84 9.66 6.85
C LYS A 61 3.04 8.37 6.64
N LEU A 62 2.87 7.59 7.71
CA LEU A 62 2.02 6.40 7.68
C LEU A 62 0.55 6.79 7.40
N PRO A 63 -0.21 5.96 6.65
CA PRO A 63 -1.62 6.19 6.42
C PRO A 63 -2.42 6.21 7.73
N ASP A 64 -3.53 6.92 7.74
CA ASP A 64 -4.44 6.95 8.89
C ASP A 64 -5.23 5.62 8.99
N PHE A 65 -5.89 5.37 10.14
CA PHE A 65 -6.77 4.21 10.38
C PHE A 65 -6.10 2.82 10.22
N ALA A 66 -4.99 2.61 10.93
CA ALA A 66 -4.36 1.30 10.97
C ALA A 66 -4.98 0.37 12.03
N ASP A 67 -5.00 -0.92 11.74
CA ASP A 67 -5.26 -1.98 12.71
C ASP A 67 -3.97 -2.32 13.47
N LEU A 68 -4.04 -2.46 14.79
CA LEU A 68 -2.91 -2.84 15.63
C LEU A 68 -2.85 -4.35 15.81
N LEU A 69 -1.74 -4.97 15.41
CA LEU A 69 -1.56 -6.42 15.46
C LEU A 69 -0.60 -6.90 16.59
N GLY A 70 -0.18 -5.98 17.48
CA GLY A 70 0.71 -6.28 18.61
C GLY A 70 2.17 -5.92 18.35
N PHE A 71 3.10 -6.44 19.15
CA PHE A 71 4.51 -6.00 19.16
C PHE A 71 5.50 -7.00 18.50
N ASP A 72 5.02 -7.92 17.68
CA ASP A 72 5.87 -8.86 16.94
C ASP A 72 6.33 -8.26 15.60
N GLU A 73 7.51 -7.62 15.59
CA GLU A 73 8.11 -7.00 14.41
C GLU A 73 8.27 -7.98 13.24
N GLN A 74 8.89 -9.13 13.50
CA GLN A 74 9.13 -10.16 12.47
C GLN A 74 7.82 -10.81 12.03
N GLY A 75 6.86 -10.94 12.95
CA GLY A 75 5.52 -11.42 12.68
C GLY A 75 4.70 -10.46 11.82
N CYS A 76 4.95 -9.16 11.87
CA CYS A 76 4.08 -8.15 11.26
C CYS A 76 3.86 -8.38 9.75
N LYS A 77 4.96 -8.59 9.01
CA LYS A 77 4.91 -8.92 7.58
C LYS A 77 4.15 -10.23 7.34
N ASN A 78 4.45 -11.27 8.12
CA ASN A 78 3.88 -12.60 7.94
C ASN A 78 2.38 -12.64 8.26
N GLN A 79 1.94 -11.88 9.27
CA GLN A 79 0.54 -11.74 9.62
C GLN A 79 -0.22 -11.04 8.48
N CYS A 80 0.34 -9.98 7.91
CA CYS A 80 -0.26 -9.31 6.76
C CYS A 80 -0.27 -10.21 5.51
N MET A 81 0.82 -10.93 5.20
CA MET A 81 0.87 -11.88 4.07
C MET A 81 -0.22 -12.97 4.14
N LYS A 82 -0.57 -13.43 5.35
CA LYS A 82 -1.59 -14.46 5.55
C LYS A 82 -3.02 -13.92 5.53
N ASN A 83 -3.20 -12.62 5.62
CA ASN A 83 -4.50 -11.97 5.59
C ASN A 83 -4.75 -11.39 4.19
N CYS A 84 -5.63 -12.05 3.42
CA CYS A 84 -6.00 -11.60 2.07
C CYS A 84 -6.69 -10.24 2.02
N SER A 85 -7.13 -9.69 3.15
CA SER A 85 -7.63 -8.31 3.22
C SER A 85 -6.49 -7.32 3.46
N CYS A 86 -5.36 -7.74 4.00
CA CYS A 86 -4.23 -6.85 4.24
C CYS A 86 -3.64 -6.34 2.92
N ARG A 87 -3.33 -5.04 2.88
CA ARG A 87 -2.82 -4.30 1.73
C ARG A 87 -1.47 -3.66 2.03
N ALA A 88 -1.20 -3.32 3.28
CA ALA A 88 0.07 -2.73 3.74
C ALA A 88 0.31 -3.05 5.23
N HIS A 89 1.56 -2.97 5.65
CA HIS A 89 1.95 -3.07 7.06
C HIS A 89 3.12 -2.14 7.37
N ALA A 90 3.29 -1.78 8.63
CA ALA A 90 4.43 -1.05 9.15
C ALA A 90 4.68 -1.47 10.60
N TYR A 91 5.92 -1.37 11.06
CA TYR A 91 6.26 -1.55 12.46
C TYR A 91 6.84 -0.24 12.99
N VAL A 92 6.35 0.20 14.15
CA VAL A 92 6.84 1.39 14.85
C VAL A 92 7.13 0.98 16.28
N ASP A 93 8.37 1.14 16.76
CA ASP A 93 8.81 0.62 18.08
C ASP A 93 7.87 0.96 19.25
N THR A 94 7.28 2.16 19.24
CA THR A 94 6.39 2.63 20.32
C THR A 94 4.93 2.24 20.15
N ILE A 95 4.50 1.82 18.95
CA ILE A 95 3.09 1.52 18.62
C ILE A 95 2.90 0.01 18.37
N GLY A 96 3.93 -0.66 17.84
CA GLY A 96 3.90 -2.04 17.39
C GLY A 96 3.63 -2.17 15.89
N CYS A 97 3.19 -3.36 15.51
CA CYS A 97 2.76 -3.72 14.18
C CYS A 97 1.41 -3.08 13.84
N MET A 98 1.39 -2.38 12.73
CA MET A 98 0.23 -1.73 12.16
C MET A 98 -0.05 -2.34 10.78
N ALA A 99 -1.32 -2.59 10.46
CA ALA A 99 -1.75 -3.10 9.18
C ALA A 99 -2.92 -2.29 8.62
N TRP A 100 -3.06 -2.31 7.29
CA TRP A 100 -4.17 -1.68 6.57
C TRP A 100 -4.79 -2.68 5.61
N GLY A 101 -6.11 -2.65 5.47
CA GLY A 101 -6.87 -3.46 4.52
C GLY A 101 -7.68 -2.65 3.52
#